data_AF-A0A0G1NBY9-F1
#
_entry.id   AF-A0A0G1NBY9-F1
#
_cell.length_a   1.000
_cell.length_b   1.000
_cell.length_c   1.000
_cell.angle_alpha   90.00
_cell.angle_beta   90.00
_cell.angle_gamma   90.00
#
_symmetry.space_group_name_H-M   'P 1'
#
loop_
_entity.id
_entity.type
_entity.pdbx_description
1 polymer ?
#
loop_
_entity_poly.entity_id
_entity_poly.type
_entity_poly.pdbx_seq_one_letter_code
_entity_poly.pdbx_strand_id
1 'polypeptide(L)'
;MDPFIAKWLLSLLVGIVWVAVATTIAERVSGKLGGLIVGLPSTAVVSLLFIGLTQGVPAAMTAAVIMPYSSGLYCTFFLTYLWLTKKSFSVGLIFSLIIWLLFASLAAAFPVRDIYLSAFVWLVLVTLSIVYAVKKLPINHQLIPAKIVKTPL
;
A
#
# COMPACT_ATOMS: atom_id res chain seq x y z
N MET A 1 22.31 12.94 -20.09
CA MET A 1 21.81 11.90 -19.15
C MET A 1 21.00 10.92 -19.98
N ASP A 2 21.16 9.61 -19.78
CA ASP A 2 20.31 8.64 -20.46
C ASP A 2 18.82 8.95 -20.21
N PRO A 3 17.96 8.90 -21.25
CA PRO A 3 16.52 9.11 -21.08
C PRO A 3 15.90 8.20 -20.03
N PHE A 4 16.51 7.03 -19.79
CA PHE A 4 16.12 6.08 -18.75
C PHE A 4 16.39 6.60 -17.33
N ILE A 5 17.61 7.07 -17.04
CA ILE A 5 17.98 7.58 -15.71
C ILE A 5 17.13 8.80 -15.37
N ALA A 6 16.89 9.69 -16.34
CA ALA A 6 16.03 10.85 -16.15
C ALA A 6 14.58 10.43 -15.78
N LYS A 7 14.00 9.46 -16.49
CA LYS A 7 12.65 8.93 -16.19
C LYS A 7 12.59 8.25 -14.81
N TRP A 8 13.64 7.53 -14.43
CA TRP A 8 13.73 6.87 -13.13
C TRP A 8 13.85 7.86 -11.97
N LEU A 9 14.70 8.88 -12.11
CA LEU A 9 14.78 9.96 -11.11
C LEU A 9 13.47 10.73 -11.00
N LEU A 10 12.81 11.00 -12.13
CA LEU A 10 11.52 11.67 -12.14
C LEU A 10 10.44 10.83 -11.42
N SER A 11 10.41 9.51 -11.63
CA SER A 11 9.44 8.64 -10.94
C SER A 11 9.66 8.61 -9.44
N LEU A 12 10.92 8.57 -9.01
CA LEU A 12 11.31 8.63 -7.59
C LEU A 12 10.89 9.96 -6.96
N LEU A 13 11.20 11.09 -7.62
CA LEU A 13 10.83 12.42 -7.13
C LEU A 13 9.32 12.60 -7.03
N VAL A 14 8.58 12.20 -8.07
CA VAL A 14 7.10 12.29 -8.08
C VAL A 14 6.52 11.42 -6.95
N GLY A 15 7.06 10.21 -6.75
CA GLY A 15 6.64 9.33 -5.66
C GLY A 15 6.87 9.94 -4.27
N ILE A 16 8.07 10.48 -4.02
CA ILE A 16 8.42 11.12 -2.73
C ILE A 16 7.53 12.34 -2.47
N VAL A 17 7.44 13.25 -3.45
CA VAL A 17 6.64 14.48 -3.33
C VAL A 17 5.19 14.12 -3.08
N TRP A 18 4.66 13.14 -3.83
CA TRP A 18 3.28 12.71 -3.66
C TRP A 18 3.01 12.15 -2.26
N VAL A 19 3.83 11.22 -1.77
CA VAL A 19 3.65 10.64 -0.43
C VAL A 19 3.75 11.73 0.64
N ALA A 20 4.75 12.61 0.56
CA ALA A 20 4.94 13.69 1.52
C ALA A 20 3.78 14.70 1.53
N VAL A 21 3.26 15.07 0.36
CA VAL A 21 2.09 15.96 0.24
C VAL A 21 0.84 15.28 0.78
N ALA A 22 0.58 14.03 0.40
CA ALA A 22 -0.57 13.28 0.84
C ALA A 22 -0.60 13.11 2.37
N THR A 23 0.54 12.77 2.99
CA THR A 23 0.64 12.67 4.46
C THR A 23 0.48 14.02 5.13
N THR A 24 1.13 15.07 4.63
CA THR A 24 1.01 16.43 5.19
C THR A 24 -0.44 16.94 5.14
N ILE A 25 -1.15 16.68 4.04
CA ILE A 25 -2.57 17.05 3.92
C ILE A 25 -3.41 16.22 4.90
N ALA A 26 -3.18 14.92 4.98
CA ALA A 26 -3.94 14.03 5.84
C ALA A 26 -3.76 14.33 7.33
N GLU A 27 -2.57 14.78 7.76
CA GLU A 27 -2.34 15.25 9.12
C GLU A 27 -3.16 16.52 9.45
N ARG A 28 -3.41 17.36 8.45
CA ARG A 28 -4.22 18.58 8.59
C ARG A 28 -5.72 18.31 8.50
N VAL A 29 -6.13 17.24 7.82
CA VAL A 29 -7.52 16.84 7.59
C VAL A 29 -7.88 15.65 8.49
N SER A 30 -8.47 15.90 9.65
CA SER A 30 -8.87 14.82 10.57
C SER A 30 -10.08 14.03 10.07
N GLY A 31 -10.11 12.74 10.37
CA GLY A 31 -11.27 11.88 10.16
C GLY A 31 -11.27 11.15 8.81
N LYS A 32 -12.46 10.94 8.23
CA LYS A 32 -12.67 10.12 7.02
C LYS A 32 -11.92 10.63 5.79
N LEU A 33 -11.84 11.95 5.64
CA LEU A 33 -11.24 12.58 4.47
C LEU A 33 -9.71 12.45 4.44
N GLY A 34 -9.04 12.50 5.59
CA GLY A 34 -7.60 12.23 5.68
C GLY A 34 -7.28 10.77 5.29
N GLY A 35 -8.09 9.82 5.77
CA GLY A 35 -7.99 8.42 5.36
C GLY A 35 -8.22 8.20 3.86
N LEU A 36 -9.20 8.90 3.26
CA LEU A 36 -9.45 8.85 1.82
C LEU A 36 -8.26 9.39 1.02
N ILE A 37 -7.70 10.53 1.40
CA ILE A 37 -6.58 11.18 0.69
C ILE A 37 -5.33 10.28 0.68
N VAL A 38 -4.99 9.67 1.82
CA VAL A 38 -3.87 8.71 1.90
C VAL A 38 -4.20 7.39 1.20
N GLY A 39 -5.48 7.00 1.20
CA GLY A 39 -5.96 5.74 0.63
C GLY A 39 -6.17 5.77 -0.88
N LEU A 40 -6.10 6.93 -1.55
CA LEU A 40 -6.18 7.00 -3.00
C LEU A 40 -5.06 6.15 -3.63
N PRO A 41 -5.35 5.32 -4.66
CA PRO A 41 -4.37 4.45 -5.33
C PRO A 41 -3.44 5.25 -6.25
N SER A 42 -2.80 6.25 -5.66
CA SER A 42 -2.19 7.37 -6.32
C SER A 42 -0.73 7.09 -6.70
N THR A 43 -0.01 6.36 -5.85
CA THR A 43 1.29 5.78 -6.20
C THR A 43 1.19 4.71 -7.28
N ALA A 44 0.07 3.99 -7.33
CA ALA A 44 -0.26 3.03 -8.36
C ALA A 44 -0.40 3.69 -9.74
N VAL A 45 -1.17 4.78 -9.83
CA VAL A 45 -1.33 5.57 -11.07
C VAL A 45 0.01 6.12 -11.55
N VAL A 46 0.80 6.72 -10.65
CA VAL A 46 2.15 7.22 -10.98
C VAL A 46 3.04 6.08 -11.50
N SER A 47 3.02 4.93 -10.82
CA SER A 47 3.83 3.77 -11.24
C SER A 47 3.44 3.28 -12.64
N LEU A 48 2.15 3.12 -12.93
CA LEU A 48 1.68 2.68 -14.25
C LEU A 48 2.02 3.68 -15.36
N LEU A 49 1.90 4.99 -15.08
CA LEU A 49 2.31 6.04 -16.01
C LEU A 49 3.79 5.90 -16.37
N PHE A 50 4.66 5.78 -15.37
CA PHE A 50 6.10 5.66 -15.60
C PHE A 50 6.49 4.34 -16.25
N ILE A 51 5.81 3.23 -15.94
CA ILE A 51 5.99 1.96 -16.66
C ILE A 51 5.62 2.15 -18.14
N GLY A 52 4.49 2.79 -18.44
CA GLY A 52 4.08 3.08 -19.81
C GLY A 52 5.08 3.96 -20.56
N LEU A 53 5.62 4.99 -19.89
CA LEU A 53 6.61 5.91 -20.47
C LEU A 53 8.00 5.30 -20.66
N THR A 54 8.36 4.26 -19.88
CA THR A 54 9.70 3.65 -19.91
C THR A 54 9.74 2.34 -20.69
N GLN A 55 8.71 1.51 -20.55
CA GLN A 55 8.64 0.14 -21.08
C GLN A 55 7.49 -0.05 -22.09
N GLY A 56 6.67 0.97 -22.31
CA GLY A 56 5.57 0.96 -23.27
C GLY A 56 4.21 0.55 -22.68
N VAL A 57 3.15 0.85 -23.43
CA VAL A 57 1.75 0.56 -23.03
C VAL A 57 1.51 -0.93 -22.71
N PRO A 58 2.04 -1.91 -23.48
CA PRO A 58 1.84 -3.33 -23.15
C PRO A 58 2.36 -3.70 -21.76
N ALA A 59 3.54 -3.19 -21.37
CA ALA A 59 4.10 -3.44 -20.05
C ALA A 59 3.24 -2.81 -18.94
N ALA A 60 2.70 -1.61 -19.16
CA ALA A 60 1.80 -0.95 -18.22
C ALA A 60 0.49 -1.73 -18.06
N MET A 61 -0.07 -2.28 -19.14
CA MET A 61 -1.26 -3.13 -19.09
C MET A 61 -1.01 -4.41 -18.29
N THR A 62 0.12 -5.08 -18.52
CA THR A 62 0.49 -6.28 -17.74
C THR A 62 0.67 -5.94 -16.25
N ALA A 63 1.33 -4.82 -15.94
CA ALA A 63 1.50 -4.37 -14.56
C ALA A 63 0.15 -4.02 -13.89
N ALA A 64 -0.78 -3.39 -14.62
CA ALA A 64 -2.09 -3.02 -14.12
C ALA A 64 -2.93 -4.24 -13.69
N VAL A 65 -2.79 -5.37 -14.39
CA VAL A 65 -3.46 -6.63 -14.02
C VAL A 65 -2.93 -7.17 -12.69
N ILE A 66 -1.62 -7.12 -12.46
CA ILE A 66 -0.98 -7.69 -11.26
C ILE A 66 -1.15 -6.77 -10.03
N MET A 67 -1.34 -5.48 -10.27
CA MET A 67 -1.32 -4.44 -9.24
C MET A 67 -2.32 -4.68 -8.09
N PRO A 68 -3.62 -4.97 -8.30
CA PRO A 68 -4.54 -5.26 -7.19
C PRO A 68 -4.06 -6.43 -6.33
N TYR A 69 -3.74 -7.56 -6.94
CA TYR A 69 -3.20 -8.74 -6.26
C TYR A 69 -1.97 -8.40 -5.40
N SER A 70 -0.98 -7.69 -5.98
CA SER A 70 0.22 -7.27 -5.24
C SER A 70 -0.10 -6.33 -4.07
N SER A 71 -1.09 -5.46 -4.24
CA SER A 71 -1.51 -4.54 -3.19
C SER A 71 -2.22 -5.24 -2.03
N GLY A 72 -2.92 -6.35 -2.32
CA GLY A 72 -3.57 -7.18 -1.30
C GLY A 72 -2.54 -7.87 -0.42
N LEU A 73 -1.39 -8.26 -0.98
CA LEU A 73 -0.29 -8.85 -0.24
C LEU A 73 0.37 -7.87 0.75
N TYR A 74 0.26 -6.54 0.55
CA TYR A 74 0.70 -5.59 1.59
C TYR A 74 -0.07 -5.77 2.91
N CYS A 75 -1.27 -6.35 2.88
CA CYS A 75 -1.99 -6.62 4.11
C CYS A 75 -1.25 -7.61 5.01
N THR A 76 -0.49 -8.57 4.45
CA THR A 76 0.31 -9.50 5.26
C THR A 76 1.43 -8.77 6.00
N PHE A 77 2.09 -7.83 5.33
CA PHE A 77 3.06 -6.92 5.96
C PHE A 77 2.45 -6.20 7.17
N PHE A 78 1.30 -5.54 6.97
CA PHE A 78 0.64 -4.76 8.03
C PHE A 78 0.21 -5.64 9.20
N LEU A 79 -0.39 -6.80 8.94
CA LEU A 79 -0.84 -7.73 9.98
C LEU A 79 0.34 -8.27 10.80
N THR A 80 1.42 -8.69 10.13
CA THR A 80 2.64 -9.16 10.80
C THR A 80 3.26 -8.06 11.64
N TYR A 81 3.37 -6.84 11.09
CA TYR A 81 3.90 -5.68 11.80
C TYR A 81 3.08 -5.37 13.06
N LEU A 82 1.75 -5.26 12.93
CA LEU A 82 0.86 -4.97 14.06
C LEU A 82 0.90 -6.04 15.15
N TRP A 83 1.13 -7.30 14.78
CA TRP A 83 1.25 -8.38 15.74
C TRP A 83 2.59 -8.37 16.48
N LEU A 84 3.69 -8.15 15.77
CA LEU A 84 5.05 -8.26 16.31
C LEU A 84 5.56 -6.96 16.94
N THR A 85 5.05 -5.80 16.53
CA THR A 85 5.44 -4.50 17.13
C THR A 85 5.11 -4.41 18.62
N LYS A 86 4.20 -5.28 19.12
CA LYS A 86 3.91 -5.43 20.56
C LYS A 86 5.13 -5.88 21.37
N LYS A 87 6.07 -6.60 20.74
CA LYS A 87 7.31 -7.07 21.38
C LYS A 87 8.43 -6.03 21.25
N SER A 88 8.62 -5.51 20.03
CA SER A 88 9.60 -4.47 19.73
C SER A 88 9.35 -3.93 18.34
N PHE A 89 9.56 -2.63 18.15
CA PHE A 89 9.48 -1.95 16.84
C PHE A 89 10.38 -2.64 15.81
N SER A 90 11.66 -2.86 16.14
CA SER A 90 12.63 -3.44 15.21
C SER A 90 12.28 -4.86 14.81
N VAL A 91 11.78 -5.66 15.76
CA VAL A 91 11.31 -7.03 15.49
C VAL A 91 10.11 -7.01 14.55
N GLY A 92 9.14 -6.13 14.80
CA GLY A 92 7.98 -5.95 13.93
C GLY A 92 8.38 -5.57 12.51
N LEU A 93 9.28 -4.59 12.38
CA LEU A 93 9.73 -4.09 11.08
C LEU A 93 10.50 -5.16 10.28
N ILE A 94 11.50 -5.81 10.89
CA ILE A 94 12.33 -6.80 10.19
C ILE A 94 11.47 -7.99 9.71
N PHE A 95 10.66 -8.57 10.59
CA PHE A 95 9.88 -9.76 10.23
C PHE A 95 8.74 -9.45 9.25
N SER A 96 8.10 -8.28 9.34
CA SER A 96 7.09 -7.88 8.36
C SER A 96 7.71 -7.68 6.98
N LEU A 97 8.91 -7.08 6.88
CA LEU A 97 9.65 -6.96 5.62
C LEU A 97 10.03 -8.34 5.04
N ILE A 98 10.46 -9.29 5.88
CA ILE A 98 10.74 -10.66 5.45
C ILE A 98 9.48 -11.33 4.89
N ILE A 99 8.36 -11.26 5.61
CA ILE A 99 7.09 -11.85 5.15
C ILE A 99 6.64 -11.20 3.84
N TRP A 100 6.72 -9.88 3.75
CA TRP A 100 6.39 -9.16 2.52
C TRP A 100 7.27 -9.63 1.36
N LEU A 101 8.58 -9.75 1.56
CA LEU A 101 9.51 -10.17 0.52
C LEU A 101 9.21 -11.61 0.05
N LEU A 102 8.86 -12.52 0.97
CA LEU A 102 8.47 -13.89 0.64
C LEU A 102 7.20 -13.91 -0.23
N PHE A 103 6.17 -13.16 0.15
CA PHE A 103 4.93 -13.06 -0.63
C PHE A 103 5.13 -12.36 -1.97
N ALA A 104 5.97 -11.31 -2.02
CA ALA A 104 6.33 -10.63 -3.26
C ALA A 104 7.09 -11.57 -4.21
N SER A 105 7.99 -12.40 -3.68
CA SER A 105 8.72 -13.40 -4.47
C SER A 105 7.78 -14.49 -4.99
N LEU A 106 6.83 -14.95 -4.17
CA LEU A 106 5.81 -15.91 -4.59
C LEU A 106 4.90 -15.32 -5.69
N ALA A 107 4.49 -14.06 -5.53
CA ALA A 107 3.72 -13.33 -6.53
C ALA A 107 4.45 -13.18 -7.87
N ALA A 108 5.77 -12.96 -7.83
CA ALA A 108 6.61 -12.89 -9.01
C ALA A 108 6.74 -14.26 -9.71
N ALA A 109 6.79 -15.35 -8.95
CA ALA A 109 6.84 -16.71 -9.49
C ALA A 109 5.50 -17.16 -10.10
N PHE A 110 4.37 -16.68 -9.56
CA PHE A 110 3.01 -17.05 -9.98
C PHE A 110 2.19 -15.81 -10.39
N PRO A 111 2.50 -15.17 -11.52
CA PRO A 111 1.82 -13.93 -11.93
C PRO A 111 0.38 -14.19 -12.34
N VAL A 112 -0.55 -13.46 -11.72
CA VAL A 112 -1.97 -13.43 -12.09
C VAL A 112 -2.13 -12.67 -13.41
N ARG A 113 -2.80 -13.28 -14.40
CA ARG A 113 -3.04 -12.69 -15.74
C ARG A 113 -4.45 -12.17 -15.95
N ASP A 114 -5.34 -12.41 -14.99
CA ASP A 114 -6.73 -12.01 -15.04
C ASP A 114 -7.00 -10.89 -14.01
N ILE A 115 -7.50 -9.74 -14.48
CA ILE A 115 -7.74 -8.57 -13.64
C ILE A 115 -8.87 -8.79 -12.63
N TYR A 116 -9.88 -9.58 -12.98
CA TYR A 116 -11.00 -9.90 -12.08
C TYR A 116 -10.53 -10.82 -10.96
N LEU A 117 -9.71 -11.83 -11.27
CA LEU A 117 -9.10 -12.68 -10.26
C LEU A 117 -8.18 -11.86 -9.34
N SER A 118 -7.37 -10.96 -9.91
CA SER A 118 -6.48 -10.07 -9.15
C SER A 118 -7.26 -9.17 -8.19
N ALA A 119 -8.34 -8.55 -8.66
CA ALA A 119 -9.22 -7.71 -7.86
C ALA A 119 -9.99 -8.53 -6.79
N PHE A 120 -10.42 -9.74 -7.12
CA PHE A 120 -11.09 -10.63 -6.18
C PHE A 120 -10.17 -11.03 -5.02
N VAL A 121 -8.95 -11.50 -5.34
CA VAL A 121 -7.95 -11.86 -4.32
C VAL A 121 -7.59 -10.65 -3.46
N TRP A 122 -7.42 -9.48 -4.08
CA TRP A 122 -7.22 -8.23 -3.35
C TRP A 122 -8.34 -7.94 -2.35
N LEU A 123 -9.60 -7.97 -2.81
CA LEU A 123 -10.76 -7.67 -1.99
C LEU A 123 -10.90 -8.65 -0.83
N VAL A 124 -10.67 -9.95 -1.08
CA VAL A 124 -10.66 -10.98 -0.04
C VAL A 124 -9.56 -10.72 0.98
N LEU A 125 -8.31 -10.49 0.55
CA LEU A 125 -7.19 -10.26 1.46
C LEU A 125 -7.39 -9.00 2.31
N VAL A 126 -7.81 -7.89 1.70
CA VAL A 126 -8.11 -6.64 2.40
C VAL A 126 -9.24 -6.85 3.41
N THR A 127 -10.34 -7.45 3.00
CA THR A 127 -11.51 -7.67 3.88
C THR A 127 -11.15 -8.56 5.06
N LEU A 128 -10.49 -9.69 4.82
CA LEU A 128 -10.05 -10.59 5.89
C LEU A 128 -9.08 -9.88 6.85
N SER A 129 -8.18 -9.06 6.32
CA SER A 129 -7.21 -8.33 7.12
C SER A 129 -7.86 -7.26 7.98
N ILE A 130 -8.83 -6.51 7.44
CA ILE A 130 -9.63 -5.54 8.21
C ILE A 130 -10.42 -6.26 9.29
N VAL A 131 -11.12 -7.33 8.96
CA VAL A 131 -11.92 -8.11 9.92
C VAL A 131 -11.03 -8.67 11.04
N TYR A 132 -9.86 -9.21 10.69
CA TYR A 132 -8.91 -9.71 11.67
C TYR A 132 -8.37 -8.58 12.56
N ALA A 133 -7.93 -7.47 11.96
CA ALA A 133 -7.40 -6.32 12.68
C ALA A 133 -8.42 -5.77 13.68
N VAL A 134 -9.67 -5.58 13.26
CA VAL A 134 -10.75 -5.06 14.13
C VAL A 134 -11.10 -6.03 15.26
N LYS A 135 -11.15 -7.34 15.00
CA LYS A 135 -11.57 -8.34 16.00
C LYS A 135 -10.49 -8.75 16.98
N LYS A 136 -9.21 -8.74 16.56
CA LYS A 136 -8.12 -9.37 17.32
C LYS A 136 -7.07 -8.37 17.84
N LEU A 137 -7.00 -7.17 17.29
CA LEU A 137 -6.11 -6.14 17.83
C LEU A 137 -6.83 -5.35 18.91
N PRO A 138 -6.30 -5.29 20.14
CA PRO A 138 -6.83 -4.38 21.15
C PRO A 138 -6.52 -2.95 20.67
N ILE A 139 -7.50 -2.30 20.06
CA ILE A 139 -7.41 -0.89 19.72
C ILE A 139 -7.50 -0.13 21.03
N ASN A 140 -6.36 0.37 21.53
CA ASN A 140 -6.40 1.26 22.67
C ASN A 140 -6.99 2.59 22.20
N HIS A 141 -8.29 2.77 22.42
CA HIS A 141 -9.02 3.98 22.04
C HIS A 141 -8.41 5.26 22.63
N GLN A 142 -7.61 5.16 23.69
CA GLN A 142 -6.89 6.31 24.27
C GLN A 142 -5.71 6.78 23.41
N LEU A 143 -5.17 5.92 22.53
CA LEU A 143 -4.11 6.28 21.58
C LEU A 143 -4.67 6.90 20.30
N ILE A 144 -5.98 6.85 20.07
CA ILE A 144 -6.62 7.53 18.94
C ILE A 144 -6.70 9.01 19.28
N PRO A 145 -6.10 9.91 18.47
CA PRO A 145 -6.19 11.35 18.70
C PRO A 145 -7.65 11.79 18.88
N ALA A 146 -7.95 12.51 19.97
CA ALA A 146 -9.31 12.96 20.29
C ALA A 146 -9.98 13.75 19.15
N LYS A 147 -9.17 14.37 18.29
CA LYS A 147 -9.59 15.08 17.08
C LYS A 147 -10.26 14.17 16.05
N ILE A 148 -9.86 12.90 15.97
CA ILE A 148 -10.44 11.88 15.09
C ILE A 148 -11.76 11.34 15.67
N VAL A 149 -11.83 11.18 17.00
CA VAL A 149 -13.04 10.67 17.69
C VAL A 149 -14.20 11.68 17.65
N LYS A 150 -13.89 12.98 17.67
CA LYS A 150 -14.88 14.07 17.68
C LYS A 150 -15.36 14.50 16.28
N THR A 151 -14.75 14.00 15.20
CA THR A 151 -15.25 14.27 13.85
C THR A 151 -16.57 13.53 13.63
N PRO A 152 -17.66 14.22 13.25
CA PRO A 152 -18.93 13.55 12.97
C PRO A 152 -18.75 12.53 11.84
N LEU A 153 -19.39 11.36 12.01
CA LEU A 153 -19.48 10.30 11.01
C LEU A 153 -20.20 10.83 9.77
#